data_AF-A0A1F3V8G5-F1
#
_entry.id   AF-A0A1F3V8G5-F1
#
_cell.length_a   1.000
_cell.length_b   1.000
_cell.length_c   1.000
_cell.angle_alpha   90.00
_cell.angle_beta   90.00
_cell.angle_gamma   90.00
#
_symmetry.space_group_name_H-M   'P 1'
#
loop_
_entity.id
_entity.type
_entity.pdbx_description
1 polymer ?
#
loop_
_entity_poly.entity_id
_entity_poly.type
_entity_poly.pdbx_seq_one_letter_code
_entity_poly.pdbx_strand_id
1 'polypeptide(L)'
;MKILITLFCILSVFQLFALDTTGCSPMGSQNDSDVTIKGASLMLTTFKSPRSDCWNISSSGFNITYAWGQNVPTSQYNQVGFWVRVNNFEFHINHTEIKCTTNNSLNYSHNTNGQQNYLCTATAYVKVGNNEAWDIEIAPQVDGSWDTAGHGNNYRFSL
;
A
#
# COMPACT_ATOMS: atom_id res chain seq x y z
N MET A 1 16.49 -0.63 70.90
CA MET A 1 16.57 0.82 70.66
C MET A 1 16.51 1.06 69.17
N LYS A 2 15.37 1.61 68.71
CA LYS A 2 15.06 2.29 67.43
C LYS A 2 15.77 1.84 66.13
N ILE A 3 15.02 1.09 65.31
CA ILE A 3 15.13 1.08 63.84
C ILE A 3 14.45 2.36 63.35
N LEU A 4 15.18 3.23 62.64
CA LEU A 4 14.63 4.45 62.04
C LEU A 4 15.10 4.57 60.57
N ILE A 5 14.23 4.06 59.69
CA ILE A 5 13.82 4.60 58.38
C ILE A 5 14.80 5.59 57.73
N THR A 6 15.53 5.14 56.71
CA THR A 6 16.11 6.02 55.68
C THR A 6 15.36 5.79 54.36
N LEU A 7 14.23 6.47 54.24
CA LEU A 7 13.47 6.59 52.99
C LEU A 7 14.24 7.57 52.09
N PHE A 8 15.18 7.07 51.30
CA PHE A 8 15.92 7.91 50.35
C PHE A 8 15.05 8.08 49.08
N CYS A 9 14.30 9.18 49.08
CA CYS A 9 13.70 9.77 47.89
C CYS A 9 14.81 10.06 46.88
N ILE A 10 14.92 9.25 45.83
CA ILE A 10 15.48 9.72 44.56
C ILE A 10 14.33 9.69 43.58
N LEU A 11 13.68 10.85 43.49
CA LEU A 11 12.84 11.22 42.37
C LEU A 11 13.65 10.96 41.10
N SER A 12 13.30 9.90 40.36
CA SER A 12 13.62 9.82 38.97
C SER A 12 12.89 10.97 38.28
N VAL A 13 13.64 12.03 37.98
CA VAL A 13 13.20 13.10 37.09
C VAL A 13 13.08 12.49 35.69
N PHE A 14 12.00 11.75 35.46
CA PHE A 14 11.53 11.50 34.10
C PHE A 14 11.07 12.86 33.59
N GLN A 15 11.99 13.59 32.95
CA GLN A 15 11.61 14.66 32.05
C GLN A 15 10.81 14.00 30.92
N LEU A 16 9.51 13.91 31.12
CA LEU A 16 8.53 13.75 30.05
C LEU A 16 8.69 14.98 29.18
N PHE A 17 9.59 14.92 28.19
CA PHE A 17 9.50 15.81 27.05
C PHE A 17 8.15 15.52 26.43
N ALA A 18 7.17 16.38 26.69
CA ALA A 18 5.92 16.36 25.95
C ALA A 18 6.32 16.58 24.49
N LEU A 19 6.29 15.51 23.68
CA LEU A 19 6.47 15.63 22.25
C LEU A 19 5.44 16.65 21.76
N ASP A 20 5.90 17.71 21.11
CA ASP A 20 5.02 18.66 20.45
C ASP A 20 4.30 17.95 19.30
N THR A 21 3.04 17.57 19.55
CA THR A 21 2.21 16.84 18.60
C THR A 21 1.45 17.77 17.64
N THR A 22 1.63 19.08 17.77
CA THR A 22 0.99 20.04 16.85
C THR A 22 1.49 19.82 15.43
N GLY A 23 0.57 19.77 14.47
CA GLY A 23 0.90 19.57 13.05
C GLY A 23 1.19 18.12 12.64
N CYS A 24 1.02 17.12 13.51
CA CYS A 24 1.14 15.70 13.14
C CYS A 24 -0.11 15.12 12.46
N SER A 25 -1.17 15.90 12.35
CA SER A 25 -2.43 15.52 11.69
C SER A 25 -2.89 16.65 10.76
N PRO A 26 -3.49 16.34 9.60
CA PRO A 26 -3.70 15.00 9.04
C PRO A 26 -2.42 14.39 8.45
N MET A 27 -2.42 13.08 8.17
CA MET A 27 -1.39 12.49 7.31
C MET A 27 -1.51 13.08 5.90
N GLY A 28 -0.38 13.40 5.28
CA GLY A 28 -0.33 13.78 3.89
C GLY A 28 -0.65 12.57 3.02
N SER A 29 -1.44 12.77 1.97
CA SER A 29 -1.75 11.71 1.00
C SER A 29 -1.48 12.18 -0.41
N GLN A 30 -0.83 11.34 -1.20
CA GLN A 30 -0.55 11.61 -2.60
C GLN A 30 -0.86 10.38 -3.44
N ASN A 31 -1.57 10.61 -4.55
CA ASN A 31 -1.89 9.59 -5.54
C ASN A 31 -0.96 9.72 -6.73
N ASP A 32 -0.51 8.59 -7.23
CA ASP A 32 0.15 8.45 -8.52
C ASP A 32 -0.42 7.22 -9.24
N SER A 33 -0.40 7.21 -10.56
CA SER A 33 -1.02 6.14 -11.34
C SER A 33 -0.35 5.94 -12.68
N ASP A 34 -0.32 4.69 -13.12
CA ASP A 34 0.16 4.29 -14.44
C ASP A 34 -0.84 3.33 -15.11
N VAL A 35 -0.71 3.18 -16.43
CA VAL A 35 -1.43 2.20 -17.23
C VAL A 35 -0.46 1.10 -17.63
N THR A 36 -0.80 -0.13 -17.26
CA THR A 36 0.06 -1.27 -17.51
C THR A 36 0.08 -1.68 -18.98
N ILE A 37 1.01 -2.57 -19.34
CA ILE A 37 1.12 -3.07 -20.71
C ILE A 37 -0.13 -3.84 -21.18
N LYS A 38 -0.88 -4.45 -20.25
CA LYS A 38 -2.18 -5.08 -20.55
C LYS A 38 -3.35 -4.08 -20.54
N GLY A 39 -3.08 -2.78 -20.40
CA GLY A 39 -4.08 -1.72 -20.35
C GLY A 39 -4.85 -1.67 -19.03
N ALA A 40 -4.32 -2.28 -17.96
CA ALA A 40 -4.91 -2.23 -16.63
C ALA A 40 -4.44 -0.95 -15.91
N SER A 41 -5.24 -0.47 -14.95
CA SER A 41 -4.86 0.67 -14.12
C SER A 41 -4.08 0.20 -12.90
N LEU A 42 -2.92 0.81 -12.65
CA LEU A 42 -2.17 0.67 -11.43
C LEU A 42 -2.10 2.02 -10.73
N MET A 43 -2.57 2.10 -9.49
CA MET A 43 -2.59 3.31 -8.68
C MET A 43 -1.86 3.07 -7.37
N LEU A 44 -1.05 4.03 -6.98
CA LEU A 44 -0.35 4.09 -5.70
C LEU A 44 -0.86 5.30 -4.92
N THR A 45 -1.40 5.06 -3.73
CA THR A 45 -1.74 6.13 -2.79
C THR A 45 -0.79 6.06 -1.61
N THR A 46 0.06 7.06 -1.43
CA THR A 46 0.93 7.16 -0.26
C THR A 46 0.23 7.89 0.89
N PHE A 47 0.63 7.55 2.10
CA PHE A 47 0.22 8.19 3.35
C PHE A 47 1.48 8.44 4.16
N LYS A 48 1.92 9.70 4.24
CA LYS A 48 3.12 10.10 4.97
C LYS A 48 2.76 10.98 6.15
N SER A 49 3.45 10.77 7.26
CA SER A 49 3.40 11.74 8.35
C SER A 49 4.01 13.07 7.90
N PRO A 50 3.49 14.24 8.32
CA PRO A 50 4.05 15.52 7.93
C PRO A 50 5.52 15.71 8.37
N ARG A 51 5.94 15.03 9.45
CA ARG A 51 7.28 15.14 10.03
C ARG A 51 7.76 13.82 10.59
N SER A 52 9.07 13.66 10.74
CA SER A 52 9.71 12.44 11.24
C SER A 52 9.57 12.22 12.75
N ASP A 53 9.23 13.25 13.51
CA ASP A 53 9.04 13.21 14.98
C ASP A 53 7.58 12.98 15.39
N CYS A 54 6.68 12.82 14.41
CA CYS A 54 5.26 12.68 14.68
C CYS A 54 4.88 11.28 15.18
N TRP A 55 3.95 11.23 16.13
CA TRP A 55 3.46 9.98 16.75
C TRP A 55 2.86 8.99 15.75
N ASN A 56 2.37 9.47 14.61
CA ASN A 56 1.80 8.65 13.54
C ASN A 56 2.81 8.28 12.45
N ILE A 57 4.11 8.56 12.61
CA ILE A 57 5.13 8.14 11.63
C ILE A 57 5.06 6.64 11.36
N SER A 58 4.82 5.86 12.42
CA SER A 58 4.69 4.42 12.30
C SER A 58 3.53 4.03 11.38
N SER A 59 2.46 4.83 11.31
CA SER A 59 1.31 4.58 10.44
C SER A 59 1.55 4.95 8.98
N SER A 60 2.72 5.53 8.62
CA SER A 60 3.04 5.83 7.22
C SER A 60 3.10 4.55 6.38
N GLY A 61 2.74 4.67 5.12
CA GLY A 61 2.66 3.54 4.19
C GLY A 61 2.00 3.92 2.88
N PHE A 62 1.61 2.92 2.09
CA PHE A 62 0.94 3.14 0.82
C PHE A 62 -0.07 2.04 0.50
N ASN A 63 -1.12 2.42 -0.22
CA ASN A 63 -2.05 1.50 -0.87
C ASN A 63 -1.66 1.31 -2.34
N ILE A 64 -1.53 0.06 -2.76
CA ILE A 64 -1.52 -0.33 -4.17
C ILE A 64 -2.95 -0.69 -4.54
N THR A 65 -3.45 -0.13 -5.64
CA THR A 65 -4.71 -0.53 -6.27
C THR A 65 -4.42 -0.92 -7.71
N TYR A 66 -4.74 -2.15 -8.08
CA TYR A 66 -4.59 -2.64 -9.45
C TYR A 66 -5.93 -3.09 -9.99
N ALA A 67 -6.35 -2.53 -11.11
CA ALA A 67 -7.66 -2.78 -11.71
C ALA A 67 -7.55 -3.23 -13.17
N TRP A 68 -8.09 -4.42 -13.48
CA TRP A 68 -7.99 -5.04 -14.80
C TRP A 68 -9.35 -5.58 -15.26
N GLY A 69 -9.52 -5.67 -16.58
CA GLY A 69 -10.69 -6.29 -17.21
C GLY A 69 -10.47 -7.77 -17.52
N GLN A 70 -11.51 -8.60 -17.39
CA GLN A 70 -11.46 -10.01 -17.77
C GLN A 70 -12.84 -10.57 -18.13
N ASN A 71 -12.89 -11.73 -18.79
CA ASN A 71 -14.14 -12.32 -19.28
C ASN A 71 -14.64 -13.49 -18.39
N VAL A 72 -14.07 -13.66 -17.19
CA VAL A 72 -14.42 -14.72 -16.24
C VAL A 72 -14.65 -14.17 -14.83
N PRO A 73 -15.50 -14.82 -14.00
CA PRO A 73 -15.77 -14.40 -12.61
C PRO A 73 -14.56 -14.56 -11.66
N THR A 74 -14.59 -13.83 -10.53
CA THR A 74 -13.55 -13.82 -9.47
C THR A 74 -13.10 -15.18 -8.98
N SER A 75 -14.02 -16.15 -8.86
CA SER A 75 -13.77 -17.47 -8.24
C SER A 75 -12.74 -18.32 -8.98
N GLN A 76 -12.28 -17.88 -10.15
CA GLN A 76 -11.29 -18.57 -10.96
C GLN A 76 -9.87 -18.02 -10.80
N TYR A 77 -9.66 -16.88 -10.11
CA TYR A 77 -8.33 -16.28 -9.92
C TYR A 77 -7.97 -16.13 -8.44
N ASN A 78 -7.20 -17.09 -7.94
CA ASN A 78 -6.66 -17.07 -6.58
C ASN A 78 -5.21 -16.52 -6.52
N GLN A 79 -4.64 -16.08 -7.64
CA GLN A 79 -3.20 -15.77 -7.75
C GLN A 79 -2.94 -14.37 -8.28
N VAL A 80 -3.58 -13.37 -7.68
CA VAL A 80 -3.17 -11.96 -7.89
C VAL A 80 -2.16 -11.60 -6.83
N GLY A 81 -1.07 -10.96 -7.23
CA GLY A 81 -0.05 -10.51 -6.31
C GLY A 81 0.75 -9.35 -6.86
N PHE A 82 1.60 -8.81 -6.00
CA PHE A 82 2.53 -7.74 -6.34
C PHE A 82 3.91 -8.17 -5.91
N TRP A 83 4.86 -8.15 -6.84
CA TRP A 83 6.25 -7.93 -6.42
C TRP A 83 6.40 -6.44 -6.18
N VAL A 84 6.98 -6.07 -5.05
CA VAL A 84 7.16 -4.68 -4.65
C VAL A 84 8.58 -4.49 -4.17
N ARG A 85 9.22 -3.42 -4.63
CA ARG A 85 10.43 -2.87 -4.02
C ARG A 85 10.13 -1.50 -3.46
N VAL A 86 10.55 -1.27 -2.23
CA VAL A 86 10.55 0.04 -1.58
C VAL A 86 11.99 0.36 -1.23
N ASN A 87 12.57 1.36 -1.90
CA ASN A 87 13.98 1.68 -1.82
C ASN A 87 14.84 0.42 -2.13
N ASN A 88 15.50 -0.15 -1.12
CA ASN A 88 16.37 -1.33 -1.27
C ASN A 88 15.73 -2.63 -0.74
N PHE A 89 14.45 -2.60 -0.33
CA PHE A 89 13.76 -3.75 0.24
C PHE A 89 12.72 -4.30 -0.73
N GLU A 90 12.84 -5.59 -1.05
CA GLU A 90 11.97 -6.29 -1.99
C GLU A 90 11.14 -7.35 -1.27
N PHE A 91 9.87 -7.48 -1.65
CA PHE A 91 8.96 -8.48 -1.11
C PHE A 91 7.80 -8.77 -2.07
N HIS A 92 7.11 -9.89 -1.82
CA HIS A 92 5.89 -10.25 -2.52
C HIS A 92 4.68 -10.07 -1.62
N ILE A 93 3.62 -9.48 -2.17
CA ILE A 93 2.31 -9.38 -1.55
C ILE A 93 1.38 -10.32 -2.31
N ASN A 94 0.84 -11.32 -1.60
CA ASN A 94 -0.19 -12.21 -2.13
C ASN A 94 -1.58 -11.58 -2.00
N HIS A 95 -2.57 -12.12 -2.71
CA HIS A 95 -3.94 -11.63 -2.65
C HIS A 95 -4.47 -11.57 -1.21
N THR A 96 -5.09 -10.47 -0.81
CA THR A 96 -5.82 -10.40 0.47
C THR A 96 -7.21 -9.82 0.31
N GLU A 97 -7.45 -8.96 -0.69
CA GLU A 97 -8.77 -8.39 -0.96
C GLU A 97 -8.98 -8.18 -2.48
N ILE A 98 -9.46 -9.21 -3.18
CA ILE A 98 -9.87 -9.09 -4.59
C ILE A 98 -11.37 -8.83 -4.64
N LYS A 99 -11.78 -7.77 -5.34
CA LYS A 99 -13.18 -7.44 -5.60
C LYS A 99 -13.37 -7.31 -7.10
N CYS A 100 -14.30 -8.05 -7.71
CA CYS A 100 -14.72 -7.76 -9.08
C CYS A 100 -16.18 -7.35 -9.12
N THR A 101 -16.47 -6.49 -10.08
CA THR A 101 -17.82 -6.04 -10.39
C THR A 101 -18.10 -6.27 -11.86
N THR A 102 -19.35 -6.62 -12.17
CA THR A 102 -19.82 -6.72 -13.55
C THR A 102 -19.87 -5.32 -14.14
N ASN A 103 -19.21 -5.10 -15.27
CA ASN A 103 -19.14 -3.78 -15.87
C ASN A 103 -20.35 -3.54 -16.80
N ASN A 104 -21.55 -3.41 -16.22
CA ASN A 104 -22.79 -3.21 -16.99
C ASN A 104 -22.98 -1.76 -17.46
N SER A 105 -22.23 -0.79 -16.92
CA SER A 105 -22.45 0.66 -17.14
C SER A 105 -21.52 1.30 -18.17
N LEU A 106 -20.44 0.66 -18.60
CA LEU A 106 -19.45 1.24 -19.54
C LEU A 106 -19.57 0.75 -21.00
N ASN A 107 -20.72 0.20 -21.42
CA ASN A 107 -20.87 -0.46 -22.74
C ASN A 107 -19.83 -1.57 -23.02
N TYR A 108 -19.13 -2.07 -22.00
CA TYR A 108 -18.42 -3.35 -22.05
C TYR A 108 -19.41 -4.53 -21.91
N SER A 109 -20.61 -4.39 -22.47
CA SER A 109 -21.57 -5.47 -22.61
C SER A 109 -21.00 -6.49 -23.59
N HIS A 110 -21.05 -7.77 -23.20
CA HIS A 110 -20.75 -8.96 -24.01
C HIS A 110 -19.71 -8.76 -25.12
N ASN A 111 -18.53 -9.36 -24.97
CA ASN A 111 -17.62 -9.44 -26.13
C ASN A 111 -18.36 -10.07 -27.34
N THR A 112 -17.77 -10.01 -28.54
CA THR A 112 -18.42 -10.55 -29.77
C THR A 112 -18.83 -12.03 -29.68
N ASN A 113 -18.38 -12.76 -28.64
CA ASN A 113 -18.72 -14.15 -28.36
C ASN A 113 -19.78 -14.31 -27.26
N GLY A 114 -20.41 -13.23 -26.79
CA GLY A 114 -21.43 -13.27 -25.74
C GLY A 114 -20.88 -13.38 -24.31
N GLN A 115 -19.58 -13.19 -24.06
CA GLN A 115 -18.99 -13.35 -22.73
C GLN A 115 -19.07 -12.05 -21.90
N GLN A 116 -19.45 -12.17 -20.64
CA GLN A 116 -19.53 -11.05 -19.70
C GLN A 116 -18.13 -10.56 -19.30
N ASN A 117 -17.93 -9.25 -19.36
CA ASN A 117 -16.70 -8.61 -18.90
C ASN A 117 -16.85 -8.16 -17.43
N TYR A 118 -15.85 -8.49 -16.62
CA TYR A 118 -15.71 -8.11 -15.22
C TYR A 118 -14.57 -7.12 -15.09
N LEU A 119 -14.81 -6.05 -14.33
CA LEU A 119 -13.75 -5.18 -13.85
C LEU A 119 -13.35 -5.67 -12.46
N CYS A 120 -12.11 -6.10 -12.33
CA CYS A 120 -11.52 -6.61 -11.10
C CYS A 120 -10.59 -5.58 -10.49
N THR A 121 -10.55 -5.52 -9.16
CA THR A 121 -9.65 -4.67 -8.39
C THR A 121 -9.02 -5.49 -7.27
N ALA A 122 -7.69 -5.40 -7.16
CA ALA A 122 -6.93 -5.91 -6.03
C ALA A 122 -6.31 -4.73 -5.28
N THR A 123 -6.39 -4.77 -3.95
CA THR A 123 -5.80 -3.75 -3.08
C THR A 123 -4.83 -4.36 -2.09
N ALA A 124 -3.73 -3.66 -1.83
CA ALA A 124 -2.76 -4.03 -0.82
C ALA A 124 -2.27 -2.78 -0.07
N TYR A 125 -2.24 -2.85 1.26
CA TYR A 125 -1.62 -1.82 2.09
C TYR A 125 -0.23 -2.28 2.57
N VAL A 126 0.78 -1.45 2.37
CA VAL A 126 2.13 -1.67 2.88
C VAL A 126 2.46 -0.56 3.87
N LYS A 127 2.85 -0.96 5.09
CA LYS A 127 3.31 -0.04 6.12
C LYS A 127 4.81 0.23 5.91
N VAL A 128 5.19 1.51 5.84
CA VAL A 128 6.58 1.96 5.71
C VAL A 128 6.83 2.95 6.84
N GLY A 129 7.50 2.51 7.91
CA GLY A 129 7.63 3.26 9.16
C GLY A 129 8.62 4.44 9.15
N ASN A 130 8.94 5.00 7.99
CA ASN A 130 9.83 6.16 7.86
C ASN A 130 9.15 7.29 7.07
N ASN A 131 9.63 8.52 7.24
CA ASN A 131 9.15 9.69 6.48
C ASN A 131 10.14 10.10 5.36
N GLU A 132 10.93 9.13 4.87
CA GLU A 132 11.91 9.38 3.82
C GLU A 132 11.23 9.47 2.45
N ALA A 133 11.98 9.91 1.44
CA ALA A 133 11.57 9.74 0.06
C ALA A 133 11.44 8.23 -0.23
N TRP A 134 10.38 7.85 -0.95
CA TRP A 134 10.15 6.46 -1.32
C TRP A 134 10.31 6.31 -2.83
N ASP A 135 11.24 5.46 -3.24
CA ASP A 135 11.28 4.90 -4.58
C ASP A 135 10.56 3.56 -4.56
N ILE A 136 9.38 3.51 -5.17
CA ILE A 136 8.48 2.36 -5.13
C ILE A 136 8.41 1.76 -6.52
N GLU A 137 8.80 0.50 -6.63
CA GLU A 137 8.60 -0.30 -7.84
C GLU A 137 7.58 -1.39 -7.62
N ILE A 138 6.73 -1.59 -8.61
CA ILE A 138 5.64 -2.55 -8.54
C ILE A 138 5.59 -3.35 -9.84
N ALA A 139 5.46 -4.67 -9.71
CA ALA A 139 5.10 -5.56 -10.79
C ALA A 139 3.82 -6.33 -10.38
N PRO A 140 2.66 -6.05 -11.02
CA PRO A 140 1.46 -6.85 -10.81
C PRO A 140 1.62 -8.22 -11.45
N GLN A 141 1.13 -9.25 -10.77
CA GLN A 141 1.03 -10.61 -11.28
C GLN A 141 -0.43 -11.04 -11.24
N VAL A 142 -0.93 -11.60 -12.35
CA VAL A 142 -2.26 -12.21 -12.43
C VAL A 142 -2.08 -13.61 -13.01
N ASP A 143 -2.43 -14.64 -12.23
CA ASP A 143 -2.41 -16.04 -12.65
C ASP A 143 -1.03 -16.49 -13.16
N GLY A 144 0.00 -16.22 -12.35
CA GLY A 144 1.39 -16.50 -12.70
C GLY A 144 1.99 -15.56 -13.76
N SER A 145 1.16 -14.79 -14.47
CA SER A 145 1.60 -13.91 -15.56
C SER A 145 1.82 -12.48 -15.08
N TRP A 146 3.05 -11.98 -15.24
CA TRP A 146 3.38 -10.59 -14.97
C TRP A 146 2.68 -9.64 -15.93
N ASP A 147 2.25 -8.50 -15.40
CA ASP A 147 1.73 -7.38 -16.19
C ASP A 147 2.78 -6.27 -16.28
N THR A 148 3.94 -6.57 -16.88
CA THR A 148 5.05 -5.64 -17.06
C THR A 148 5.49 -5.62 -18.52
N ALA A 149 6.18 -4.54 -18.94
CA ALA A 149 6.68 -4.41 -20.31
C ALA A 149 7.85 -5.36 -20.64
N GLY A 150 8.31 -6.15 -19.67
CA GLY A 150 9.43 -7.09 -19.79
C GLY A 150 10.12 -7.33 -18.45
N HIS A 151 11.07 -8.26 -18.43
CA HIS A 151 11.87 -8.55 -17.24
C HIS A 151 12.65 -7.30 -16.79
N GLY A 152 12.44 -6.84 -15.56
CA GLY A 152 13.08 -5.63 -15.01
C GLY A 152 12.41 -4.30 -15.40
N ASN A 153 11.32 -4.34 -16.19
CA ASN A 153 10.56 -3.14 -16.58
C ASN A 153 9.30 -3.00 -15.72
N ASN A 154 9.52 -2.75 -14.43
CA ASN A 154 8.46 -2.55 -13.44
C ASN A 154 7.97 -1.10 -13.44
N TYR A 155 6.79 -0.86 -12.89
CA TYR A 155 6.26 0.51 -12.75
C TYR A 155 6.92 1.18 -11.56
N ARG A 156 7.46 2.39 -11.77
CA ARG A 156 8.20 3.17 -10.78
C ARG A 156 7.40 4.40 -10.36
N PHE A 157 7.37 4.65 -9.07
CA PHE A 157 6.74 5.81 -8.44
C PHE A 157 7.76 6.43 -7.50
N SER A 158 8.13 7.70 -7.75
CA SER A 158 9.08 8.44 -6.92
C SER A 158 8.34 9.58 -6.21
N LEU A 159 8.17 9.45 -4.89
CA LEU A 159 7.31 10.31 -4.06
C LEU A 159 7.99 10.73 -2.75
#